data_AF-A0A804MSP6-F1
#
_entry.id   AF-A0A804MSP6-F1
#
_cell.length_a   1.000
_cell.length_b   1.000
_cell.length_c   1.000
_cell.angle_alpha   90.00
_cell.angle_beta   90.00
_cell.angle_gamma   90.00
#
_symmetry.space_group_name_H-M   'P 1'
#
loop_
_entity.id
_entity.type
_entity.pdbx_description
1 polymer ?
#
loop_
_entity_poly.entity_id
_entity_poly.type
_entity_poly.pdbx_seq_one_letter_code
_entity_poly.pdbx_strand_id
1 'polypeptide(L)'
;MGGVPWNRVELTLLVLYALGFYLVVIWRSLRLSHEYSGRLYGLRVGSLAGHLNDLSDAQWRNFRGNLPILTVVMGAFLILVNTLRYCYGLKGRGTALLWLILSLSYLCYLHGACVVFVLLIALINYSIVKLFAHYKYCTSLIWSFNLSVLILNRVYEGYSFSLFGQNMAFLDNYRGTFRWHICFNFVVLRMISFGCDYCWTIHSSHFDFKKHMQRCQVCYSGKTCYFALQERGLSLDRYTFLMYLCYLTYAPVYIAGPIVGYNAFAAQVLEPTRGIGVWLENC
;
A
#
# COMPACT_ATOMS: atom_id res chain seq x y z
N MET A 1 47.80 -27.18 -1.68
CA MET A 1 46.82 -26.67 -2.67
C MET A 1 45.72 -25.95 -1.92
N GLY A 2 45.78 -24.62 -1.86
CA GLY A 2 44.83 -23.81 -1.10
C GLY A 2 43.50 -23.70 -1.85
N GLY A 3 42.42 -24.19 -1.24
CA GLY A 3 41.07 -24.08 -1.80
C GLY A 3 40.67 -22.61 -1.94
N VAL A 4 40.22 -22.23 -3.14
CA VAL A 4 39.66 -20.89 -3.39
C VAL A 4 38.49 -20.71 -2.42
N PRO A 5 38.46 -19.62 -1.61
CA PRO A 5 37.39 -19.42 -0.65
C PRO A 5 36.07 -19.26 -1.40
N TRP A 6 35.13 -20.17 -1.13
CA TRP A 6 33.84 -20.34 -1.81
C TRP A 6 33.08 -19.00 -1.98
N ASN A 7 33.18 -18.11 -0.98
CA ASN A 7 32.59 -16.77 -0.99
C ASN A 7 33.11 -15.86 -2.14
N ARG A 8 34.35 -16.03 -2.60
CA ARG A 8 34.89 -15.25 -3.74
C ARG A 8 34.31 -15.72 -5.06
N VAL A 9 34.05 -17.02 -5.20
CA VAL A 9 33.41 -17.60 -6.38
C VAL A 9 31.95 -17.16 -6.44
N GLU A 10 31.22 -17.24 -5.33
CA GLU A 10 29.84 -16.76 -5.22
C GLU A 10 29.72 -15.27 -5.55
N LEU A 11 30.58 -14.42 -4.97
CA LEU A 11 30.60 -12.99 -5.28
C LEU A 11 30.88 -12.73 -6.76
N THR A 12 31.82 -13.47 -7.37
CA THR A 12 32.15 -13.32 -8.78
C THR A 12 30.97 -13.72 -9.67
N LEU A 13 30.26 -14.80 -9.33
CA LEU A 13 29.06 -15.23 -10.04
C LEU A 13 27.92 -14.21 -9.91
N LEU A 14 27.70 -13.65 -8.72
CA LEU A 14 26.70 -12.59 -8.50
C LEU A 14 27.03 -11.32 -9.30
N VAL A 15 28.31 -10.93 -9.35
CA VAL A 15 28.77 -9.78 -10.15
C VAL A 15 28.59 -10.02 -11.64
N LEU A 16 28.95 -11.21 -12.14
CA LEU A 16 28.76 -11.57 -13.55
C LEU A 16 27.28 -11.63 -13.92
N TYR A 17 26.43 -12.19 -13.05
CA TYR A 17 24.98 -12.20 -13.22
C TYR A 17 24.43 -10.77 -13.26
N ALA A 18 24.82 -9.91 -12.31
CA ALA A 18 24.38 -8.52 -12.27
C ALA A 18 24.81 -7.76 -13.53
N LEU A 19 26.07 -7.90 -13.97
CA LEU A 19 26.57 -7.29 -15.20
C LEU A 19 25.79 -7.79 -16.43
N GLY A 20 25.58 -9.10 -16.57
CA GLY A 20 24.79 -9.68 -17.66
C GLY A 20 23.35 -9.18 -17.65
N PHE A 21 22.70 -9.17 -16.48
CA PHE A 21 21.35 -8.63 -16.31
C PHE A 21 21.27 -7.16 -16.72
N TYR A 22 22.17 -6.30 -16.23
CA TYR A 22 22.19 -4.89 -16.58
C TYR A 22 22.48 -4.67 -18.07
N LEU A 23 23.42 -5.42 -18.66
CA LEU A 23 23.69 -5.36 -20.10
C LEU A 23 22.45 -5.73 -20.91
N VAL A 24 21.73 -6.78 -20.53
CA VAL A 24 20.46 -7.16 -21.19
C VAL A 24 19.40 -6.08 -21.03
N VAL A 25 19.24 -5.51 -19.83
CA VAL A 25 18.26 -4.43 -19.59
C VAL A 25 18.62 -3.18 -20.39
N ILE A 26 19.89 -2.77 -20.39
CA ILE A 26 20.38 -1.61 -21.15
C ILE A 26 20.20 -1.85 -22.65
N TRP A 27 20.64 -3.00 -23.17
CA TRP A 27 20.48 -3.35 -24.57
C TRP A 27 19.02 -3.36 -24.99
N ARG A 28 18.14 -3.97 -24.18
CA ARG A 28 16.71 -4.01 -24.46
C ARG A 28 16.09 -2.62 -24.39
N SER A 29 16.49 -1.79 -23.43
CA SER A 29 16.02 -0.40 -23.31
C SER A 29 16.47 0.46 -24.49
N LEU A 30 17.73 0.34 -24.91
CA LEU A 30 18.27 1.04 -26.08
C LEU A 30 17.60 0.56 -27.36
N ARG A 31 17.36 -0.75 -27.50
CA ARG A 31 16.64 -1.32 -28.63
C ARG A 31 15.19 -0.83 -28.70
N LEU A 32 14.47 -0.84 -27.58
CA LEU A 32 13.12 -0.25 -27.50
C LEU A 32 13.14 1.24 -27.84
N SER A 33 14.11 1.99 -27.34
CA SER A 33 14.26 3.43 -27.63
C SER A 33 14.48 3.68 -29.13
N HIS A 34 15.29 2.83 -29.78
CA HIS A 34 15.61 2.98 -31.20
C HIS A 34 14.49 2.44 -32.14
N GLU A 35 13.79 1.37 -31.75
CA GLU A 35 12.66 0.80 -32.52
C GLU A 35 11.39 1.65 -32.37
N TYR A 36 11.22 2.41 -31.29
CA TYR A 36 10.09 3.33 -31.07
C TYR A 36 10.49 4.80 -31.31
N SER A 37 10.88 5.13 -32.55
CA SER A 37 10.96 6.53 -33.01
C SER A 37 9.60 7.15 -33.38
N GLY A 38 8.49 6.46 -33.09
CA GLY A 38 7.10 6.85 -33.39
C GLY A 38 6.23 7.06 -32.13
N ARG A 39 4.92 7.34 -32.33
CA ARG A 39 3.95 7.51 -31.22
C ARG A 39 3.94 6.26 -30.31
N LEU A 40 4.47 6.38 -29.11
CA LEU A 40 4.40 5.34 -28.08
C LEU A 40 2.93 5.08 -27.69
N TYR A 41 2.56 3.81 -27.57
CA TYR A 41 1.22 3.41 -27.15
C TYR A 41 0.91 3.96 -25.75
N GLY A 42 -0.23 4.63 -25.61
CA GLY A 42 -0.66 5.22 -24.33
C GLY A 42 -0.18 6.64 -24.07
N LEU A 43 0.78 7.17 -24.85
CA LEU A 43 1.14 8.59 -24.76
C LEU A 43 0.05 9.48 -25.34
N ARG A 44 -0.48 10.40 -24.53
CA ARG A 44 -1.44 11.42 -24.97
C ARG A 44 -0.97 12.80 -24.54
N VAL A 45 -1.32 13.82 -25.33
CA VAL A 45 -1.01 15.21 -25.01
C VAL A 45 -1.65 15.59 -23.68
N GLY A 46 -0.82 16.06 -22.76
CA GLY A 46 -1.21 16.54 -21.46
C GLY A 46 -1.68 17.98 -21.43
N SER A 47 -2.34 18.34 -20.33
CA SER A 47 -2.74 19.73 -20.04
C SER A 47 -1.53 20.67 -19.84
N LEU A 48 -0.35 20.12 -19.48
CA LEU A 48 0.83 20.92 -19.19
C LEU A 48 1.72 21.05 -20.44
N ALA A 49 1.67 22.22 -21.07
CA ALA A 49 2.60 22.67 -22.12
C ALA A 49 2.89 21.67 -23.25
N GLY A 50 1.88 20.88 -23.68
CA GLY A 50 2.04 19.92 -24.77
C GLY A 50 2.88 18.68 -24.43
N HIS A 51 3.27 18.49 -23.16
CA HIS A 51 4.02 17.31 -22.73
C HIS A 51 3.17 16.05 -22.90
N LEU A 52 3.75 15.00 -23.48
CA LEU A 52 3.08 13.72 -23.63
C LEU A 52 3.05 13.01 -22.27
N ASN A 53 1.86 12.58 -21.84
CA ASN A 53 1.68 11.80 -20.63
C ASN A 53 1.42 10.34 -20.99
N ASP A 54 2.04 9.44 -20.23
CA ASP A 54 1.69 8.03 -20.28
C ASP A 54 0.34 7.78 -19.59
N LEU A 55 -0.62 7.25 -20.35
CA LEU A 55 -1.95 6.84 -19.91
C LEU A 55 -2.21 5.36 -20.22
N SER A 56 -1.16 4.56 -20.42
CA SER A 56 -1.27 3.10 -20.62
C SER A 56 -1.86 2.41 -19.39
N ASP A 57 -1.40 2.79 -18.20
CA ASP A 57 -1.86 2.26 -16.92
C ASP A 57 -3.28 2.75 -16.57
N ALA A 58 -4.18 1.81 -16.30
CA ALA A 58 -5.59 2.11 -16.03
C ALA A 58 -5.77 2.80 -14.67
N GLN A 59 -4.95 2.50 -13.67
CA GLN A 59 -5.05 3.09 -12.34
C GLN A 59 -4.62 4.56 -12.38
N TRP A 60 -3.46 4.83 -12.96
CA TRP A 60 -2.92 6.17 -13.15
C TRP A 60 -3.84 7.05 -14.01
N ARG A 61 -4.31 6.52 -15.15
CA ARG A 61 -5.23 7.24 -16.04
C ARG A 61 -6.50 7.66 -15.30
N ASN A 62 -7.07 6.77 -14.50
CA ASN A 62 -8.29 7.06 -13.73
C ASN A 62 -8.04 8.02 -12.57
N PHE A 63 -6.97 7.83 -11.81
CA PHE A 63 -6.59 8.75 -10.73
C PHE A 63 -6.40 10.17 -11.26
N ARG A 64 -5.62 10.32 -12.33
CA ARG A 64 -5.33 11.62 -12.94
C ARG A 64 -6.59 12.25 -13.54
N GLY A 65 -7.40 11.48 -14.25
CA GLY A 65 -8.65 11.97 -14.85
C GLY A 65 -9.66 12.46 -13.82
N ASN A 66 -9.65 11.88 -12.62
CA ASN A 66 -10.56 12.24 -11.53
C ASN A 66 -9.89 13.07 -10.43
N LEU A 67 -8.67 13.58 -10.65
CA LEU A 67 -7.89 14.29 -9.63
C LEU A 67 -8.68 15.45 -8.98
N PRO A 68 -9.39 16.34 -9.73
CA PRO A 68 -10.16 17.42 -9.11
C PRO A 68 -11.27 16.92 -8.18
N ILE A 69 -12.03 15.91 -8.63
CA ILE A 69 -13.11 15.31 -7.84
C ILE A 69 -12.53 14.65 -6.59
N LEU A 70 -11.44 13.90 -6.75
CA LEU A 70 -10.77 13.22 -5.65
C LEU A 70 -10.22 14.22 -4.62
N THR A 71 -9.68 15.36 -5.05
CA THR A 71 -9.23 16.44 -4.16
C THR A 71 -10.39 17.04 -3.37
N VAL A 72 -11.54 17.27 -3.99
CA VAL A 72 -12.73 17.78 -3.29
C VAL A 72 -13.24 16.75 -2.27
N VAL A 73 -13.35 15.48 -2.66
CA VAL A 73 -13.78 14.39 -1.77
C VAL A 73 -12.80 14.22 -0.61
N MET A 74 -11.50 14.31 -0.87
CA MET A 74 -10.45 14.30 0.15
C MET A 74 -10.62 15.46 1.15
N GLY A 75 -10.76 16.67 0.64
CA GLY A 75 -10.96 17.86 1.48
C GLY A 75 -12.20 17.72 2.35
N ALA A 76 -13.32 17.30 1.77
CA ALA A 76 -14.56 17.03 2.49
C ALA A 76 -14.40 15.94 3.56
N PHE A 77 -13.71 14.84 3.23
CA PHE A 77 -13.41 13.76 4.17
C PHE A 77 -12.61 14.26 5.37
N LEU A 78 -11.54 15.02 5.14
CA LEU A 78 -10.68 15.55 6.20
C LEU A 78 -11.41 16.58 7.07
N ILE A 79 -12.20 17.47 6.46
CA ILE A 79 -13.03 18.44 7.18
C ILE A 79 -14.02 17.68 8.06
N LEU A 80 -14.79 16.75 7.49
CA LEU A 80 -15.79 15.97 8.22
C LEU A 80 -15.18 15.22 9.40
N VAL A 81 -14.08 14.50 9.17
CA VAL A 81 -13.35 13.77 10.20
C VAL A 81 -12.92 14.71 11.33
N ASN A 82 -12.29 15.83 11.01
CA ASN A 82 -11.74 16.72 12.03
C ASN A 82 -12.84 17.45 12.80
N THR A 83 -13.92 17.86 12.13
CA THR A 83 -15.11 18.42 12.78
C THR A 83 -15.73 17.40 13.74
N LEU A 84 -15.97 16.16 13.30
CA LEU A 84 -16.55 15.13 14.17
C LEU A 84 -15.63 14.77 15.34
N ARG A 85 -14.31 14.71 15.12
CA ARG A 85 -13.34 14.50 16.20
C ARG A 85 -13.39 15.62 17.23
N TYR A 86 -13.49 16.86 16.77
CA TYR A 86 -13.59 18.04 17.64
C TYR A 86 -14.91 18.04 18.43
N CYS A 87 -16.05 17.89 17.74
CA CYS A 87 -17.38 17.92 18.35
C CYS A 87 -17.61 16.80 19.37
N TYR A 88 -17.13 15.58 19.08
CA TYR A 88 -17.34 14.41 19.93
C TYR A 88 -16.13 14.05 20.81
N GLY A 89 -15.08 14.88 20.81
CA GLY A 89 -13.86 14.63 21.61
C GLY A 89 -13.18 13.29 21.34
N LEU A 90 -13.33 12.73 20.13
CA LEU A 90 -12.88 11.38 19.79
C LEU A 90 -11.36 11.30 19.77
N LYS A 91 -10.79 10.33 20.50
CA LYS A 91 -9.36 10.04 20.55
C LYS A 91 -9.09 8.56 20.31
N GLY A 92 -7.89 8.26 19.78
CA GLY A 92 -7.39 6.89 19.59
C GLY A 92 -8.36 6.00 18.80
N ARG A 93 -8.88 4.95 19.46
CA ARG A 93 -9.80 3.98 18.86
C ARG A 93 -11.08 4.60 18.29
N GLY A 94 -11.62 5.64 18.93
CA GLY A 94 -12.81 6.33 18.44
C GLY A 94 -12.56 7.06 17.11
N THR A 95 -11.36 7.64 16.96
CA THR A 95 -10.92 8.24 15.69
C THR A 95 -10.75 7.17 14.61
N ALA A 96 -10.12 6.05 14.94
CA ALA A 96 -9.92 4.94 13.98
C ALA A 96 -11.25 4.35 13.50
N LEU A 97 -12.25 4.20 14.39
CA LEU A 97 -13.59 3.74 14.03
C LEU A 97 -14.28 4.73 13.08
N LEU A 98 -14.21 6.03 13.39
CA LEU A 98 -14.76 7.08 12.52
C LEU A 98 -14.14 7.04 11.12
N TRP A 99 -12.81 6.96 11.04
CA TRP A 99 -12.08 6.87 9.77
C TRP A 99 -12.47 5.62 8.99
N LEU A 100 -12.61 4.48 9.67
CA LEU A 100 -13.03 3.23 9.07
C LEU A 100 -14.45 3.34 8.50
N ILE A 101 -15.41 3.87 9.26
CA ILE A 101 -16.80 4.01 8.79
C ILE A 101 -16.84 4.89 7.54
N LEU A 102 -16.21 6.06 7.57
CA LEU A 102 -16.19 6.95 6.41
C LEU A 102 -15.47 6.32 5.20
N SER A 103 -14.39 5.59 5.46
CA SER A 103 -13.65 4.88 4.40
C SER A 103 -14.45 3.74 3.79
N LEU A 104 -15.16 2.95 4.62
CA LEU A 104 -16.04 1.88 4.13
C LEU A 104 -17.21 2.45 3.34
N SER A 105 -17.83 3.54 3.79
CA SER A 105 -18.87 4.24 3.02
C SER A 105 -18.34 4.69 1.65
N TYR A 106 -17.12 5.22 1.60
CA TYR A 106 -16.46 5.60 0.35
C TYR A 106 -16.16 4.40 -0.55
N LEU A 107 -15.66 3.28 0.00
CA LEU A 107 -15.43 2.05 -0.75
C LEU A 107 -16.72 1.46 -1.30
N CYS A 108 -17.81 1.46 -0.51
CA CYS A 108 -19.14 1.02 -0.95
C CYS A 108 -19.63 1.86 -2.12
N TYR A 109 -19.42 3.18 -2.09
CA TYR A 109 -19.71 4.04 -3.23
C TYR A 109 -18.87 3.68 -4.47
N LEU A 110 -17.55 3.49 -4.30
CA LEU A 110 -16.64 3.21 -5.41
C LEU A 110 -16.86 1.83 -6.04
N HIS A 111 -17.10 0.80 -5.24
CA HIS A 111 -17.06 -0.60 -5.71
C HIS A 111 -18.41 -1.31 -5.61
N GLY A 112 -19.41 -0.73 -4.95
CA GLY A 112 -20.72 -1.34 -4.76
C GLY A 112 -20.61 -2.68 -4.02
N ALA A 113 -21.31 -3.70 -4.53
CA ALA A 113 -21.28 -5.04 -3.96
C ALA A 113 -19.86 -5.66 -3.95
N CYS A 114 -18.99 -5.30 -4.89
CA CYS A 114 -17.64 -5.87 -4.99
C CYS A 114 -16.72 -5.54 -3.80
N VAL A 115 -17.10 -4.61 -2.91
CA VAL A 115 -16.38 -4.39 -1.63
C VAL A 115 -16.26 -5.69 -0.83
N VAL A 116 -17.23 -6.60 -0.93
CA VAL A 116 -17.20 -7.90 -0.27
C VAL A 116 -15.93 -8.67 -0.60
N PHE A 117 -15.47 -8.66 -1.85
CA PHE A 117 -14.22 -9.33 -2.24
C PHE A 117 -13.00 -8.70 -1.57
N VAL A 118 -12.92 -7.36 -1.54
CA VAL A 118 -11.83 -6.63 -0.89
C VAL A 118 -11.76 -6.99 0.60
N LEU A 119 -12.91 -6.98 1.29
CA LEU A 119 -12.99 -7.28 2.72
C LEU A 119 -12.72 -8.76 3.01
N LEU A 120 -13.20 -9.68 2.17
CA LEU A 120 -12.96 -11.11 2.34
C LEU A 120 -11.47 -11.44 2.18
N ILE A 121 -10.82 -10.92 1.14
CA ILE A 121 -9.38 -11.13 0.95
C ILE A 121 -8.60 -10.50 2.11
N ALA A 122 -9.00 -9.29 2.55
CA ALA A 122 -8.39 -8.64 3.70
C ALA A 122 -8.51 -9.48 4.98
N LEU A 123 -9.68 -10.08 5.22
CA LEU A 123 -9.93 -10.96 6.36
C LEU A 123 -9.07 -12.22 6.29
N ILE A 124 -9.01 -12.89 5.14
CA ILE A 124 -8.17 -14.08 4.95
C ILE A 124 -6.70 -13.72 5.17
N ASN A 125 -6.24 -12.60 4.60
CA ASN A 125 -4.87 -12.13 4.82
C ASN A 125 -4.58 -11.87 6.30
N TYR A 126 -5.48 -11.18 6.99
CA TYR A 126 -5.33 -10.89 8.42
C TYR A 126 -5.25 -12.19 9.24
N SER A 127 -6.13 -13.15 8.97
CA SER A 127 -6.11 -14.45 9.63
C SER A 127 -4.80 -15.19 9.35
N ILE A 128 -4.32 -15.18 8.12
CA ILE A 128 -3.02 -15.77 7.76
C ILE A 128 -1.89 -15.12 8.57
N VAL A 129 -1.81 -13.79 8.60
CA VAL A 129 -0.78 -13.07 9.37
C VAL A 129 -0.87 -13.45 10.84
N LYS A 130 -2.07 -13.37 11.45
CA LYS A 130 -2.23 -13.62 12.89
C LYS A 130 -1.95 -15.07 13.29
N LEU A 131 -2.31 -16.05 12.45
CA LEU A 131 -2.12 -17.47 12.75
C LEU A 131 -0.68 -17.94 12.48
N PHE A 132 -0.03 -17.40 11.44
CA PHE A 132 1.27 -17.90 10.99
C PHE A 132 2.47 -17.01 11.36
N ALA A 133 2.27 -15.87 12.01
CA ALA A 133 3.37 -14.96 12.35
C ALA A 133 4.36 -15.47 13.42
N HIS A 134 4.11 -16.60 14.07
CA HIS A 134 5.07 -17.24 14.98
C HIS A 134 6.08 -18.13 14.24
N TYR A 135 5.84 -18.44 12.97
CA TYR A 135 6.74 -19.28 12.17
C TYR A 135 7.80 -18.42 11.48
N LYS A 136 9.02 -18.95 11.39
CA LYS A 136 10.18 -18.28 10.75
C LYS A 136 9.94 -17.89 9.28
N TYR A 137 9.09 -18.64 8.57
CA TYR A 137 8.77 -18.40 7.17
C TYR A 137 7.50 -17.54 6.97
N CYS A 138 7.00 -16.86 8.01
CA CYS A 138 5.77 -16.08 7.93
C CYS A 138 5.78 -15.03 6.82
N THR A 139 6.90 -14.30 6.63
CA THR A 139 7.04 -13.32 5.56
C THR A 139 6.87 -13.96 4.18
N SER A 140 7.52 -15.10 3.93
CA SER A 140 7.39 -15.82 2.66
C SER A 140 5.94 -16.25 2.39
N LEU A 141 5.23 -16.69 3.43
CA LEU A 141 3.84 -17.12 3.32
C LEU A 141 2.91 -15.92 2.99
N ILE A 142 3.12 -14.78 3.66
CA ILE A 142 2.39 -13.53 3.40
C ILE A 142 2.59 -13.06 1.97
N TRP A 143 3.84 -13.06 1.47
CA TRP A 143 4.15 -12.69 0.09
C TRP A 143 3.51 -13.64 -0.90
N SER A 144 3.59 -14.95 -0.65
CA SER A 144 3.05 -15.98 -1.54
C SER A 144 1.53 -15.84 -1.69
N PHE A 145 0.80 -15.64 -0.58
CA PHE A 145 -0.64 -15.40 -0.62
C PHE A 145 -0.99 -14.13 -1.39
N ASN A 146 -0.34 -13.01 -1.07
CA ASN A 146 -0.62 -11.72 -1.70
C ASN A 146 -0.32 -11.72 -3.21
N LEU A 147 0.80 -12.33 -3.61
CA LEU A 147 1.15 -12.47 -5.03
C LEU A 147 0.16 -13.37 -5.77
N SER A 148 -0.26 -14.48 -5.15
CA SER A 148 -1.27 -15.37 -5.71
C SER A 148 -2.59 -14.62 -5.95
N VAL A 149 -3.04 -13.82 -4.98
CA VAL A 149 -4.23 -12.98 -5.13
C VAL A 149 -4.08 -11.96 -6.25
N LEU A 150 -2.92 -11.30 -6.39
CA LEU A 150 -2.67 -10.37 -7.49
C LEU A 150 -2.79 -11.06 -8.86
N ILE A 151 -2.21 -12.26 -8.98
CA ILE A 151 -2.29 -13.07 -10.20
C ILE A 151 -3.74 -13.45 -10.49
N LEU A 152 -4.48 -13.95 -9.50
CA LEU A 152 -5.89 -14.31 -9.67
C LEU A 152 -6.73 -13.09 -10.08
N ASN A 153 -6.56 -11.95 -9.41
CA ASN A 153 -7.25 -10.71 -9.76
C ASN A 153 -6.96 -10.28 -11.20
N ARG A 154 -5.75 -10.51 -11.70
CA ARG A 154 -5.36 -10.20 -13.08
C ARG A 154 -5.94 -11.20 -14.08
N VAL A 155 -5.86 -12.51 -13.80
CA VAL A 155 -6.35 -13.57 -14.69
C VAL A 155 -7.87 -13.48 -14.86
N TYR A 156 -8.60 -13.22 -13.77
CA TYR A 156 -10.06 -13.11 -13.81
C TYR A 156 -10.56 -11.70 -14.17
N GLU A 157 -9.68 -10.70 -14.30
CA GLU A 157 -10.05 -9.28 -14.45
C GLU A 157 -11.04 -8.83 -13.34
N GLY A 158 -10.80 -9.31 -12.12
CA GLY A 158 -11.69 -9.22 -10.97
C GLY A 158 -12.79 -10.28 -10.96
N TYR A 159 -13.34 -10.56 -9.78
CA TYR A 159 -14.33 -11.63 -9.62
C TYR A 159 -15.75 -11.20 -9.98
N SER A 160 -16.56 -12.14 -10.43
CA SER A 160 -18.02 -12.01 -10.52
C SER A 160 -18.72 -12.89 -9.50
N PHE A 161 -19.86 -12.41 -9.02
CA PHE A 161 -20.67 -13.15 -8.06
C PHE A 161 -21.29 -14.40 -8.70
N SER A 162 -21.61 -14.32 -9.99
CA SER A 162 -22.01 -15.44 -10.84
C SER A 162 -21.04 -16.63 -10.83
N LEU A 163 -19.72 -16.41 -10.66
CA LEU A 163 -18.74 -17.49 -10.56
C LEU A 163 -18.93 -18.35 -9.30
N PHE A 164 -19.52 -17.79 -8.24
CA PHE A 164 -19.73 -18.47 -6.96
C PHE A 164 -21.14 -19.06 -6.82
N GLY A 165 -22.03 -18.81 -7.79
CA GLY A 165 -23.36 -19.38 -7.83
C GLY A 165 -24.42 -18.44 -8.39
N GLN A 166 -25.43 -19.03 -9.00
CA GLN A 166 -26.51 -18.30 -9.68
C GLN A 166 -27.33 -17.43 -8.71
N ASN A 167 -27.46 -17.85 -7.45
CA ASN A 167 -28.18 -17.12 -6.40
C ASN A 167 -27.54 -15.76 -6.07
N MET A 168 -26.23 -15.60 -6.28
CA MET A 168 -25.51 -14.34 -6.01
C MET A 168 -25.34 -13.51 -7.28
N ALA A 169 -25.70 -14.02 -8.45
CA ALA A 169 -25.49 -13.34 -9.73
C ALA A 169 -26.19 -11.97 -9.81
N PHE A 170 -27.29 -11.76 -9.07
CA PHE A 170 -27.95 -10.45 -9.03
C PHE A 170 -27.03 -9.34 -8.48
N LEU A 171 -26.06 -9.67 -7.61
CA LEU A 171 -25.09 -8.71 -7.06
C LEU A 171 -24.12 -8.19 -8.12
N ASP A 172 -23.94 -8.90 -9.24
CA ASP A 172 -23.15 -8.40 -10.36
C ASP A 172 -23.77 -7.14 -11.00
N ASN A 173 -25.07 -6.89 -10.80
CA ASN A 173 -25.74 -5.65 -11.25
C ASN A 173 -25.42 -4.44 -10.36
N TYR A 174 -24.90 -4.65 -9.14
CA TYR A 174 -24.59 -3.60 -8.17
C TYR A 174 -23.08 -3.33 -8.09
N ARG A 175 -22.39 -3.39 -9.24
CA ARG A 175 -20.98 -3.00 -9.32
C ARG A 175 -20.86 -1.48 -9.23
N GLY A 176 -19.89 -1.02 -8.45
CA GLY A 176 -19.62 0.41 -8.30
C GLY A 176 -18.93 1.02 -9.52
N THR A 177 -18.73 2.33 -9.46
CA THR A 177 -18.14 3.15 -10.53
C THR A 177 -16.71 2.71 -10.89
N PHE A 178 -15.98 2.18 -9.92
CA PHE A 178 -14.58 1.80 -10.09
C PHE A 178 -14.37 0.30 -9.96
N ARG A 179 -13.59 -0.27 -10.88
CA ARG A 179 -13.19 -1.68 -10.80
C ARG A 179 -12.25 -1.89 -9.61
N TRP A 180 -12.72 -2.65 -8.64
CA TRP A 180 -12.00 -2.86 -7.37
C TRP A 180 -10.60 -3.45 -7.56
N HIS A 181 -10.45 -4.42 -8.47
CA HIS A 181 -9.18 -5.12 -8.71
C HIS A 181 -8.06 -4.21 -9.23
N ILE A 182 -8.39 -3.04 -9.81
CA ILE A 182 -7.40 -2.05 -10.27
C ILE A 182 -6.74 -1.35 -9.06
N CYS A 183 -7.54 -0.84 -8.11
CA CYS A 183 -7.02 -0.20 -6.90
C CYS A 183 -6.41 -1.22 -5.92
N PHE A 184 -6.83 -2.48 -6.02
CA PHE A 184 -6.45 -3.54 -5.09
C PHE A 184 -4.92 -3.77 -5.02
N ASN A 185 -4.17 -3.40 -6.06
CA ASN A 185 -2.70 -3.43 -6.05
C ASN A 185 -2.11 -2.71 -4.83
N PHE A 186 -2.62 -1.52 -4.49
CA PHE A 186 -2.13 -0.77 -3.33
C PHE A 186 -2.61 -1.38 -2.02
N VAL A 187 -3.81 -1.96 -2.00
CA VAL A 187 -4.32 -2.67 -0.83
C VAL A 187 -3.42 -3.88 -0.52
N VAL A 188 -2.97 -4.63 -1.53
CA VAL A 188 -2.03 -5.74 -1.35
C VAL A 188 -0.71 -5.28 -0.76
N LEU A 189 -0.17 -4.15 -1.22
CA LEU A 189 1.08 -3.62 -0.67
C LEU A 189 0.92 -3.24 0.80
N ARG A 190 -0.25 -2.74 1.20
CA ARG A 190 -0.58 -2.51 2.60
C ARG A 190 -0.76 -3.81 3.39
N MET A 191 -1.41 -4.83 2.82
CA MET A 191 -1.50 -6.15 3.45
C MET A 191 -0.11 -6.73 3.74
N ILE A 192 0.80 -6.62 2.77
CA ILE A 192 2.20 -7.05 2.92
C ILE A 192 2.90 -6.23 4.01
N SER A 193 2.77 -4.89 3.99
CA SER A 193 3.37 -4.02 5.02
C SER A 193 2.89 -4.40 6.42
N PHE A 194 1.58 -4.54 6.62
CA PHE A 194 1.03 -4.98 7.90
C PHE A 194 1.58 -6.35 8.33
N GLY A 195 1.61 -7.31 7.41
CA GLY A 195 2.11 -8.65 7.68
C GLY A 195 3.59 -8.69 8.07
N CYS A 196 4.43 -7.92 7.37
CA CYS A 196 5.86 -7.81 7.68
C CYS A 196 6.08 -7.12 9.03
N ASP A 197 5.41 -5.98 9.26
CA ASP A 197 5.52 -5.22 10.52
C ASP A 197 5.10 -6.07 11.73
N TYR A 198 4.04 -6.87 11.59
CA TYR A 198 3.59 -7.79 12.65
C TYR A 198 4.59 -8.94 12.90
N CYS A 199 5.05 -9.59 11.82
CA CYS A 199 6.06 -10.66 11.91
C CYS A 199 7.36 -10.20 12.55
N TRP A 200 7.87 -9.02 12.18
CA TRP A 200 9.09 -8.47 12.73
C TRP A 200 8.94 -8.09 14.20
N THR A 201 7.78 -7.56 14.59
CA THR A 201 7.47 -7.26 16.00
C THR A 201 7.53 -8.51 16.88
N ILE A 202 7.12 -9.69 16.36
CA ILE A 202 7.19 -10.96 17.08
C ILE A 202 8.61 -11.53 17.14
N HIS A 203 9.34 -11.50 16.02
CA HIS A 203 10.60 -12.25 15.92
C HIS A 203 11.82 -11.46 16.40
N SER A 204 11.89 -10.15 16.19
CA SER A 204 12.91 -9.23 16.72
C SER A 204 12.69 -7.82 16.15
N SER A 205 12.61 -6.81 17.02
CA SER A 205 12.70 -5.41 16.58
C SER A 205 14.13 -5.13 16.12
N HIS A 206 14.38 -5.18 14.81
CA HIS A 206 15.70 -4.86 14.25
C HIS A 206 16.14 -3.40 14.50
N PHE A 207 15.20 -2.54 14.94
CA PHE A 207 15.43 -1.12 15.11
C PHE A 207 15.93 -0.74 16.52
N ASP A 208 17.21 -0.36 16.61
CA ASP A 208 17.81 0.21 17.82
C ASP A 208 17.51 1.72 17.90
N PHE A 209 16.38 2.05 18.52
CA PHE A 209 15.92 3.44 18.66
C PHE A 209 16.94 4.33 19.37
N LYS A 210 17.71 3.80 20.34
CA LYS A 210 18.71 4.58 21.08
C LYS A 210 19.84 5.02 20.14
N LYS A 211 20.34 4.11 19.31
CA LYS A 211 21.36 4.44 18.30
C LYS A 211 20.83 5.40 17.24
N HIS A 212 19.57 5.24 16.82
CA HIS A 212 18.95 6.17 15.87
C HIS A 212 18.83 7.59 16.47
N MET A 213 18.37 7.71 17.71
CA MET A 213 18.18 9.00 18.38
C MET A 213 19.50 9.79 18.54
N GLN A 214 20.62 9.09 18.71
CA GLN A 214 21.95 9.71 18.77
C GLN A 214 22.44 10.24 17.41
N ARG A 215 21.97 9.67 16.29
CA ARG A 215 22.42 10.01 14.93
C ARG A 215 21.46 10.95 14.19
N CYS A 216 20.19 10.92 14.56
CA CYS A 216 19.13 11.68 13.91
C CYS A 216 18.89 13.01 14.62
N GLN A 217 19.21 14.12 13.96
CA GLN A 217 19.02 15.48 14.50
C GLN A 217 17.55 15.78 14.86
N VAL A 218 16.60 15.24 14.08
CA VAL A 218 15.15 15.44 14.32
C VAL A 218 14.73 14.76 15.63
N CYS A 219 15.12 13.51 15.83
CA CYS A 219 14.84 12.77 17.07
C CYS A 219 15.56 13.38 18.27
N TYR A 220 16.82 13.80 18.10
CA TYR A 220 17.59 14.47 19.15
C TYR A 220 16.91 15.76 19.62
N SER A 221 16.30 16.51 18.70
CA SER A 221 15.55 17.74 18.99
C SER A 221 14.16 17.49 19.63
N GLY A 222 13.83 16.23 19.97
CA GLY A 222 12.53 15.85 20.53
C GLY A 222 11.36 15.88 19.54
N LYS A 223 11.64 16.06 18.23
CA LYS A 223 10.62 16.01 17.17
C LYS A 223 10.42 14.56 16.71
N THR A 224 9.23 14.28 16.21
CA THR A 224 8.89 12.95 15.67
C THR A 224 9.48 12.76 14.28
N CYS A 225 10.35 11.76 14.13
CA CYS A 225 10.92 11.35 12.84
C CYS A 225 10.05 10.26 12.20
N TYR A 226 9.68 10.44 10.94
CA TYR A 226 8.89 9.44 10.19
C TYR A 226 9.58 8.07 10.13
N PHE A 227 10.88 8.04 9.85
CA PHE A 227 11.65 6.79 9.80
C PHE A 227 11.58 6.03 11.13
N ALA A 228 11.72 6.75 12.26
CA ALA A 228 11.61 6.12 13.57
C ALA A 228 10.19 5.61 13.86
N LEU A 229 9.14 6.29 13.37
CA LEU A 229 7.75 5.82 13.51
C LEU A 229 7.46 4.56 12.67
N GLN A 230 8.10 4.45 11.51
CA GLN A 230 7.93 3.30 10.63
C GLN A 230 8.68 2.07 11.17
N GLU A 231 9.95 2.22 11.52
CA GLU A 231 10.82 1.11 11.90
C GLU A 231 10.59 0.62 13.34
N ARG A 232 9.99 1.45 14.19
CA ARG A 232 9.67 1.05 15.55
C ARG A 232 8.43 0.17 15.57
N GLY A 233 8.63 -1.10 15.92
CA GLY A 233 7.53 -2.02 16.21
C GLY A 233 6.59 -1.47 17.28
N LEU A 234 5.28 -1.63 17.06
CA LEU A 234 4.25 -1.26 18.02
C LEU A 234 4.01 -2.40 19.01
N SER A 235 3.33 -2.09 20.11
CA SER A 235 2.86 -3.14 21.01
C SER A 235 1.79 -4.01 20.32
N LEU A 236 1.78 -5.31 20.61
CA LEU A 236 0.94 -6.29 19.90
C LEU A 236 -0.58 -5.99 20.00
N ASP A 237 -1.01 -5.29 21.06
CA ASP A 237 -2.39 -4.82 21.27
C ASP A 237 -2.84 -3.75 20.26
N ARG A 238 -1.90 -3.15 19.53
CA ARG A 238 -2.18 -2.18 18.47
C ARG A 238 -2.44 -2.84 17.11
N TYR A 239 -2.05 -4.09 16.92
CA TYR A 239 -2.32 -4.88 15.71
C TYR A 239 -3.71 -5.54 15.79
N THR A 240 -4.73 -4.70 15.79
CA THR A 240 -6.14 -5.10 15.83
C THR A 240 -6.73 -5.16 14.43
N PHE A 241 -7.77 -5.98 14.25
CA PHE A 241 -8.50 -6.06 12.98
C PHE A 241 -9.11 -4.72 12.56
N LEU A 242 -9.60 -3.92 13.52
CA LEU A 242 -10.15 -2.58 13.24
C LEU A 242 -9.08 -1.65 12.66
N MET A 243 -7.90 -1.59 13.28
CA MET A 243 -6.82 -0.71 12.80
C MET A 243 -6.29 -1.19 11.45
N TYR A 244 -6.20 -2.52 11.26
CA TYR A 244 -5.84 -3.12 9.99
C TYR A 244 -6.82 -2.74 8.87
N LEU A 245 -8.13 -2.90 9.07
CA LEU A 245 -9.12 -2.49 8.07
C LEU A 245 -9.09 -0.98 7.81
N CYS A 246 -8.91 -0.17 8.85
CA CYS A 246 -8.78 1.28 8.72
C CYS A 246 -7.58 1.63 7.82
N TYR A 247 -6.43 0.99 8.06
CA TYR A 247 -5.22 1.16 7.26
C TYR A 247 -5.41 0.76 5.79
N LEU A 248 -6.00 -0.43 5.55
CA LEU A 248 -6.22 -0.92 4.20
C LEU A 248 -7.19 -0.04 3.40
N THR A 249 -8.28 0.37 4.04
CA THR A 249 -9.39 1.04 3.36
C THR A 249 -9.28 2.56 3.39
N TYR A 250 -8.25 3.13 4.02
CA TYR A 250 -8.11 4.57 4.22
C TYR A 250 -8.31 5.36 2.92
N ALA A 251 -9.49 5.99 2.81
CA ALA A 251 -10.01 6.57 1.57
C ALA A 251 -9.06 7.56 0.88
N PRO A 252 -8.41 8.48 1.62
CA PRO A 252 -7.44 9.43 1.06
C PRO A 252 -6.41 8.85 0.10
N VAL A 253 -5.85 7.70 0.44
CA VAL A 253 -4.74 7.09 -0.31
C VAL A 253 -5.15 5.77 -0.94
N TYR A 254 -6.44 5.43 -0.96
CA TYR A 254 -6.92 4.12 -1.40
C TYR A 254 -6.75 3.90 -2.92
N ILE A 255 -7.09 4.91 -3.74
CA ILE A 255 -7.04 4.79 -5.21
C ILE A 255 -5.60 4.85 -5.72
N ALA A 256 -4.88 5.91 -5.39
CA ALA A 256 -3.47 6.07 -5.70
C ALA A 256 -2.91 7.10 -4.73
N GLY A 257 -2.02 6.65 -3.87
CA GLY A 257 -1.38 7.49 -2.87
C GLY A 257 -0.08 6.85 -2.40
N PRO A 258 0.83 7.63 -1.80
CA PRO A 258 2.06 7.08 -1.27
C PRO A 258 1.75 5.94 -0.29
N ILE A 259 2.49 4.85 -0.40
CA ILE A 259 2.31 3.70 0.48
C ILE A 259 2.99 4.05 1.80
N VAL A 260 2.18 4.13 2.85
CA VAL A 260 2.64 4.37 4.21
C VAL A 260 2.78 3.03 4.92
N GLY A 261 3.85 2.82 5.67
CA GLY A 261 4.00 1.63 6.51
C GLY A 261 2.92 1.55 7.61
N TYR A 262 2.51 0.35 8.00
CA TYR A 262 1.45 0.16 9.00
C TYR A 262 1.82 0.81 10.34
N ASN A 263 3.05 0.61 10.83
CA ASN A 263 3.49 1.19 12.11
C ASN A 263 3.35 2.72 12.14
N ALA A 264 3.81 3.39 11.08
CA ALA A 264 3.71 4.84 10.96
C ALA A 264 2.25 5.30 10.90
N PHE A 265 1.40 4.62 10.12
CA PHE A 265 -0.02 4.93 10.05
C PHE A 265 -0.72 4.77 11.40
N ALA A 266 -0.53 3.62 12.06
CA ALA A 266 -1.17 3.33 13.34
C ALA A 266 -0.69 4.29 14.44
N ALA A 267 0.59 4.64 14.47
CA ALA A 267 1.12 5.64 15.39
C ALA A 267 0.47 7.02 15.18
N GLN A 268 0.30 7.47 13.93
CA GLN A 268 -0.33 8.76 13.62
C GLN A 268 -1.82 8.81 13.96
N VAL A 269 -2.55 7.70 13.76
CA VAL A 269 -3.98 7.64 14.07
C VAL A 269 -4.22 7.62 15.59
N LEU A 270 -3.39 6.89 16.33
CA LEU A 270 -3.50 6.76 17.78
C LEU A 270 -2.98 7.97 18.53
N GLU A 271 -1.85 8.52 18.07
CA GLU A 271 -1.17 9.68 18.61
C GLU A 271 -0.96 10.71 17.50
N PRO A 272 -1.98 11.53 17.20
CA PRO A 272 -1.85 12.60 16.23
C PRO A 272 -0.80 13.57 16.74
N THR A 273 0.39 13.53 16.13
CA THR A 273 1.44 14.51 16.39
C THR A 273 0.89 15.91 16.09
N ARG A 274 1.24 16.90 16.91
CA ARG A 274 0.79 18.31 16.78
C ARG A 274 1.18 18.99 15.45
N GLY A 275 1.85 18.29 14.53
CA GLY A 275 2.25 18.80 13.22
C GLY A 275 1.47 18.15 12.08
N ILE A 276 0.30 18.70 11.75
CA ILE A 276 -0.42 18.39 10.49
C ILE A 276 0.38 18.84 9.24
N GLY A 277 1.53 19.52 9.40
CA GLY A 277 2.34 20.08 8.31
C GLY A 277 3.28 19.14 7.55
N VAL A 278 3.55 17.91 8.02
CA VAL A 278 4.64 17.08 7.45
C VAL A 278 4.34 16.52 6.05
N TRP A 279 3.06 16.47 5.64
CA TRP A 279 2.69 15.97 4.31
C TRP A 279 2.89 17.01 3.18
N LEU A 280 2.99 18.30 3.51
CA LEU A 280 3.16 19.37 2.53
C LEU A 280 4.62 19.78 2.34
N GLU A 281 5.52 19.41 3.26
CA GLU A 281 6.94 19.80 3.19
C GLU A 281 7.83 18.80 2.44
N ASN A 282 7.33 17.62 2.07
CA ASN A 282 8.13 16.57 1.41
C ASN A 282 7.54 16.06 0.08
N CYS A 283 6.74 16.88 -0.60
CA CYS A 283 6.39 16.69 -2.01
C CYS A 283 6.96 17.82 -2.86
#